data_AF-A0A7T3E135-F1
#
_entry.id   AF-A0A7T3E135-F1
#
_cell.length_a   1.000
_cell.length_b   1.000
_cell.length_c   1.000
_cell.angle_alpha   90.00
_cell.angle_beta   90.00
_cell.angle_gamma   90.00
#
_symmetry.space_group_name_H-M   'P 1'
#
loop_
_entity.id
_entity.type
_entity.pdbx_description
1 polymer ?
#
loop_
_entity_poly.entity_id
_entity_poly.type
_entity_poly.pdbx_seq_one_letter_code
_entity_poly.pdbx_strand_id
1 'polypeptide(L)'
;MKKEKDYKPFYKKFWFGILVIILAIGGVNALTKQQSSKNNQFKMTKSLGEDFALYFKDNAQIFDNGKKVDFIPGGDDKFVSVRLGEGWKYESISRKVYITNEFLKAKNTLFEKWAEEKDYKIDAQKDIPELLVYVSDKDKTQIASEHKGKMKIFNIK
;
A
#
# COMPACT_ATOMS: atom_id res chain seq x y z
N MET A 1 -75.92 28.27 23.14
CA MET A 1 -75.44 27.25 22.19
C MET A 1 -74.46 27.91 21.22
N LYS A 2 -73.19 27.50 21.24
CA LYS A 2 -72.14 27.98 20.31
C LYS A 2 -71.91 26.92 19.24
N LYS A 3 -71.80 27.33 17.98
CA LYS A 3 -71.47 26.45 16.84
C LYS A 3 -69.95 26.33 16.73
N GLU A 4 -69.40 25.13 16.89
CA GLU A 4 -68.00 24.82 16.54
C GLU A 4 -67.87 24.62 15.04
N LYS A 5 -66.78 25.15 14.45
CA LYS A 5 -66.40 24.94 13.05
C LYS A 5 -65.17 24.04 13.03
N ASP A 6 -65.28 22.93 12.30
CA ASP A 6 -64.21 22.00 11.95
C ASP A 6 -63.03 22.72 11.28
N TYR A 7 -61.82 22.55 11.83
CA TYR A 7 -60.57 22.90 11.15
C TYR A 7 -59.79 21.62 10.85
N LYS A 8 -59.77 21.22 9.57
CA LYS A 8 -58.86 20.18 9.05
C LYS A 8 -57.40 20.66 9.16
N PRO A 9 -56.44 19.79 9.53
CA PRO A 9 -55.07 20.20 9.79
C PRO A 9 -54.30 20.47 8.49
N PHE A 10 -54.28 21.73 8.06
CA PHE A 10 -53.50 22.24 6.93
C PHE A 10 -51.98 22.25 7.17
N TYR A 11 -51.50 21.72 8.29
CA TYR A 11 -50.07 21.78 8.66
C TYR A 11 -49.20 20.67 8.04
N LYS A 12 -49.80 19.60 7.49
CA LYS A 12 -49.06 18.45 6.96
C LYS A 12 -48.32 18.70 5.64
N LYS A 13 -48.67 19.77 4.91
CA LYS A 13 -48.11 20.06 3.57
C LYS A 13 -47.09 21.21 3.55
N PHE A 14 -46.96 21.97 4.64
CA PHE A 14 -46.06 23.14 4.69
C PHE A 14 -44.63 22.76 5.12
N TRP A 15 -44.48 21.70 5.91
CA TRP A 15 -43.18 21.20 6.39
C TRP A 15 -42.30 20.57 5.29
N PHE A 16 -42.92 20.02 4.24
CA PHE A 16 -42.18 19.43 3.11
C PHE A 16 -41.56 20.48 2.18
N GLY A 17 -42.08 21.72 2.16
CA GLY A 17 -41.55 22.79 1.31
C GLY A 17 -40.24 23.39 1.81
N ILE A 18 -40.06 23.48 3.13
CA ILE A 18 -38.84 24.03 3.75
C ILE A 18 -37.65 23.06 3.61
N LEU A 19 -37.90 21.74 3.64
CA LEU A 19 -36.85 20.72 3.52
C LEU A 19 -36.18 20.69 2.12
N VAL A 20 -36.94 20.96 1.06
CA VAL A 20 -36.44 20.95 -0.33
C VAL A 20 -35.60 22.19 -0.66
N ILE A 21 -35.91 23.34 -0.06
CA ILE A 21 -35.15 24.59 -0.29
C ILE A 21 -33.76 24.54 0.39
N ILE A 22 -33.64 23.88 1.55
CA ILE A 22 -32.35 23.68 2.21
C ILE A 22 -31.43 22.75 1.38
N LEU A 23 -31.99 21.73 0.71
CA LEU A 23 -31.23 20.84 -0.19
C LEU A 23 -30.79 21.51 -1.50
N ALA A 24 -31.47 22.56 -1.96
CA ALA A 24 -31.15 23.24 -3.22
C ALA A 24 -30.07 24.33 -3.11
N ILE A 25 -29.81 24.86 -1.91
CA ILE A 25 -28.85 25.96 -1.70
C ILE A 25 -27.72 25.58 -0.72
N GLY A 26 -27.85 24.52 0.07
CA GLY A 26 -26.84 24.17 1.06
C GLY A 26 -26.76 22.68 1.37
N GLY A 27 -25.91 21.95 0.64
CA GLY A 27 -25.35 20.70 1.15
C GLY A 27 -25.17 19.58 0.13
N VAL A 28 -24.12 19.67 -0.69
CA VAL A 28 -23.16 18.56 -0.97
C VAL A 28 -21.96 19.09 -1.79
N ASN A 29 -21.38 20.23 -1.42
CA ASN A 29 -19.94 20.48 -1.70
C ASN A 29 -19.08 20.32 -0.43
N ALA A 30 -19.67 19.73 0.62
CA ALA A 30 -19.01 19.38 1.87
C ALA A 30 -18.70 17.88 1.98
N LEU A 31 -18.57 17.13 0.86
CA LEU A 31 -17.73 15.94 0.87
C LEU A 31 -16.29 16.41 0.68
N THR A 32 -15.75 16.89 1.80
CA THR A 32 -14.34 17.07 2.12
C THR A 32 -13.38 16.58 1.04
N LYS A 33 -13.15 17.40 0.01
CA LYS A 33 -11.82 17.49 -0.58
C LYS A 33 -11.01 18.18 0.51
N GLN A 34 -10.49 17.36 1.42
CA GLN A 34 -9.61 17.80 2.48
C GLN A 34 -8.45 18.47 1.77
N GLN A 35 -8.50 19.80 1.73
CA GLN A 35 -7.46 20.64 1.20
C GLN A 35 -6.29 20.48 2.17
N SER A 36 -5.47 19.46 1.94
CA SER A 36 -4.31 19.16 2.75
C SER A 36 -3.23 20.18 2.45
N SER A 37 -3.38 21.40 2.98
CA SER A 37 -2.27 22.32 3.16
C SER A 37 -1.56 21.99 4.48
N LYS A 38 -0.91 20.83 4.50
CA LYS A 38 0.32 20.58 5.25
C LYS A 38 1.26 19.98 4.23
N ASN A 39 2.56 20.15 4.39
CA ASN A 39 3.58 19.57 3.52
C ASN A 39 3.37 18.04 3.50
N ASN A 40 2.56 17.55 2.57
CA ASN A 40 2.07 16.16 2.51
C ASN A 40 3.13 15.31 1.82
N GLN A 41 4.31 15.26 2.43
CA GLN A 41 5.31 14.28 2.07
C GLN A 41 4.74 12.91 2.43
N PHE A 42 4.79 11.97 1.50
CA PHE A 42 4.40 10.59 1.76
C PHE A 42 5.16 10.07 2.98
N LYS A 43 4.46 9.30 3.81
CA LYS A 43 5.06 8.63 4.96
C LYS A 43 4.67 7.17 4.92
N MET A 44 5.67 6.31 4.77
CA MET A 44 5.45 4.88 4.88
C MET A 44 4.92 4.55 6.29
N THR A 45 3.88 3.72 6.34
CA THR A 45 3.34 3.16 7.58
C THR A 45 3.31 1.65 7.46
N LYS A 46 3.22 0.95 8.59
CA LYS A 46 3.14 -0.51 8.60
C LYS A 46 2.02 -1.05 7.68
N SER A 47 0.84 -0.45 7.73
CA SER A 47 -0.29 -0.89 6.88
C SER A 47 -0.04 -0.66 5.39
N LEU A 48 0.66 0.42 5.03
CA LEU A 48 1.05 0.68 3.64
C LEU A 48 2.15 -0.28 3.18
N GLY A 49 3.10 -0.60 4.06
CA GLY A 49 4.13 -1.60 3.79
C GLY A 49 3.55 -3.00 3.59
N GLU A 50 2.57 -3.39 4.40
CA GLU A 50 1.83 -4.66 4.24
C GLU A 50 1.01 -4.68 2.94
N ASP A 51 0.31 -3.59 2.60
CA ASP A 51 -0.42 -3.45 1.32
C ASP A 51 0.52 -3.56 0.11
N PHE A 52 1.64 -2.83 0.15
CA PHE A 52 2.65 -2.90 -0.90
C PHE A 52 3.29 -4.28 -1.01
N ALA A 53 3.53 -4.98 0.11
CA ALA A 53 4.12 -6.32 0.09
C ALA A 53 3.21 -7.33 -0.65
N LEU A 54 1.88 -7.21 -0.48
CA LEU A 54 0.91 -8.01 -1.21
C LEU A 54 0.89 -7.63 -2.70
N TYR A 55 0.83 -6.33 -3.01
CA TYR A 55 0.94 -5.84 -4.39
C TYR A 55 2.22 -6.35 -5.07
N PHE A 56 3.35 -6.34 -4.35
CA PHE A 56 4.63 -6.82 -4.84
C PHE A 56 4.58 -8.31 -5.17
N LYS A 57 3.96 -9.13 -4.33
CA LYS A 57 3.78 -10.57 -4.57
C LYS A 57 2.98 -10.86 -5.84
N ASP A 58 1.89 -10.12 -6.04
CA ASP A 58 0.98 -10.36 -7.15
C ASP A 58 1.58 -9.90 -8.49
N ASN A 59 2.37 -8.83 -8.48
CA ASN A 59 2.88 -8.19 -9.69
C ASN A 59 4.34 -8.52 -10.03
N ALA A 60 5.14 -9.02 -9.10
CA ALA A 60 6.53 -9.37 -9.38
C ALA A 60 6.64 -10.54 -10.36
N GLN A 61 7.39 -10.31 -11.44
CA GLN A 61 7.73 -11.31 -12.46
C GLN A 61 9.24 -11.55 -12.45
N ILE A 62 9.68 -12.37 -11.50
CA ILE A 62 11.09 -12.71 -11.32
C ILE A 62 11.28 -14.16 -11.77
N PHE A 63 12.23 -14.38 -12.67
CA PHE A 63 12.50 -15.68 -13.24
C PHE A 63 13.92 -16.13 -12.93
N ASP A 64 14.09 -17.42 -12.69
CA ASP A 64 15.38 -18.08 -12.51
C ASP A 64 15.35 -19.37 -13.33
N ASN A 65 16.29 -19.51 -14.27
CA ASN A 65 16.31 -20.61 -15.23
C ASN A 65 14.95 -20.87 -15.93
N GLY A 66 14.26 -19.81 -16.35
CA GLY A 66 12.98 -19.89 -17.05
C GLY A 66 11.78 -20.24 -16.17
N LYS A 67 11.96 -20.41 -14.85
CA LYS A 67 10.86 -20.66 -13.90
C LYS A 67 10.60 -19.40 -13.08
N LYS A 68 9.32 -19.06 -12.88
CA LYS A 68 8.94 -17.98 -11.97
C LYS A 68 9.38 -18.35 -10.55
N VAL A 69 10.10 -17.45 -9.90
CA VAL A 69 10.54 -17.64 -8.52
C VAL A 69 9.39 -17.35 -7.59
N ASP A 70 9.04 -18.35 -6.77
CA ASP A 70 8.04 -18.21 -5.73
C ASP A 70 8.67 -17.68 -4.43
N PHE A 71 7.89 -16.90 -3.69
CA PHE A 71 8.34 -16.24 -2.45
C PHE A 71 7.15 -15.81 -1.58
N ILE A 72 7.38 -15.67 -0.28
CA ILE A 72 6.42 -15.11 0.67
C ILE A 72 6.79 -13.65 0.93
N PRO A 73 5.87 -12.68 0.70
CA PRO A 73 6.14 -11.28 0.99
C PRO A 73 5.96 -10.96 2.48
N GLY A 74 6.50 -9.82 2.91
CA GLY A 74 6.15 -9.16 4.16
C GLY A 74 6.55 -7.69 4.10
N GLY A 75 5.91 -6.82 4.87
CA GLY A 75 6.23 -5.40 4.85
C GLY A 75 5.92 -4.69 6.16
N ASP A 76 6.62 -3.58 6.40
CA ASP A 76 6.39 -2.68 7.53
C ASP A 76 6.67 -1.22 7.13
N ASP A 77 6.84 -0.33 8.11
CA ASP A 77 7.04 1.10 7.87
C ASP A 77 8.41 1.45 7.26
N LYS A 78 9.33 0.49 7.15
CA LYS A 78 10.72 0.69 6.68
C LYS A 78 11.15 -0.29 5.62
N PHE A 79 10.64 -1.51 5.68
CA PHE A 79 11.12 -2.64 4.91
C PHE A 79 9.99 -3.31 4.14
N VAL A 80 10.35 -3.80 2.96
CA VAL A 80 9.67 -4.92 2.33
C VAL A 80 10.60 -6.12 2.40
N SER A 81 10.05 -7.29 2.61
CA SER A 81 10.79 -8.53 2.76
C SER A 81 10.27 -9.60 1.81
N VAL A 82 11.20 -10.45 1.37
CA VAL A 82 10.87 -11.65 0.60
C VAL A 82 11.47 -12.85 1.30
N ARG A 83 10.69 -13.93 1.37
CA ARG A 83 11.13 -15.21 1.91
C ARG A 83 11.13 -16.24 0.79
N LEU A 84 12.32 -16.72 0.45
CA LEU A 84 12.54 -17.73 -0.57
C LEU A 84 12.50 -19.14 0.02
N GLY A 85 12.40 -20.17 -0.82
CA GLY A 85 12.54 -21.56 -0.36
C GLY A 85 13.89 -21.83 0.32
N GLU A 86 13.93 -22.77 1.26
CA GLU A 86 15.11 -23.09 2.07
C GLU A 86 16.38 -23.38 1.24
N GLY A 87 16.23 -23.96 0.06
CA GLY A 87 17.33 -24.29 -0.85
C GLY A 87 18.21 -23.09 -1.22
N TRP A 88 17.66 -21.88 -1.24
CA TRP A 88 18.41 -20.65 -1.52
C TRP A 88 19.51 -20.36 -0.50
N LYS A 89 19.45 -20.96 0.69
CA LYS A 89 20.50 -20.87 1.71
C LYS A 89 21.83 -21.44 1.21
N TYR A 90 21.77 -22.51 0.41
CA TYR A 90 22.94 -23.27 -0.04
C TYR A 90 23.38 -22.90 -1.47
N GLU A 91 22.65 -21.99 -2.12
CA GLU A 91 23.00 -21.52 -3.45
C GLU A 91 24.32 -20.73 -3.47
N SER A 92 24.97 -20.74 -4.63
CA SER A 92 26.19 -19.99 -4.86
C SER A 92 25.99 -18.49 -4.60
N ILE A 93 27.06 -17.81 -4.17
CA ILE A 93 27.03 -16.36 -3.95
C ILE A 93 26.58 -15.65 -5.23
N SER A 94 27.07 -16.05 -6.40
CA SER A 94 26.68 -15.47 -7.69
C SER A 94 25.18 -15.59 -7.96
N ARG A 95 24.57 -16.75 -7.66
CA ARG A 95 23.12 -16.93 -7.84
C ARG A 95 22.30 -16.10 -6.84
N LYS A 96 22.77 -15.99 -5.59
CA LYS A 96 22.17 -15.09 -4.59
C LYS A 96 22.27 -13.62 -5.03
N VAL A 97 23.42 -13.19 -5.54
CA VAL A 97 23.60 -11.83 -6.10
C VAL A 97 22.62 -11.58 -7.24
N TYR A 98 22.51 -12.52 -8.18
CA TYR A 98 21.56 -12.40 -9.30
C TYR A 98 20.13 -12.21 -8.79
N ILE A 99 19.61 -13.17 -8.03
CA ILE A 99 18.20 -13.15 -7.67
C ILE A 99 17.82 -11.94 -6.81
N THR A 100 18.69 -11.56 -5.86
CA THR A 100 18.38 -10.45 -4.96
C THR A 100 18.41 -9.10 -5.66
N ASN A 101 19.23 -8.94 -6.70
CA ASN A 101 19.18 -7.76 -7.55
C ASN A 101 17.92 -7.73 -8.43
N GLU A 102 17.42 -8.89 -8.89
CA GLU A 102 16.14 -8.93 -9.61
C GLU A 102 14.97 -8.54 -8.70
N PHE A 103 14.96 -9.00 -7.45
CA PHE A 103 13.99 -8.52 -6.45
C PHE A 103 14.11 -7.01 -6.19
N LEU A 104 15.33 -6.48 -6.06
CA LEU A 104 15.55 -5.05 -5.84
C LEU A 104 14.98 -4.20 -6.98
N LYS A 105 15.27 -4.58 -8.24
CA LYS A 105 14.73 -3.90 -9.43
C LYS A 105 13.20 -3.94 -9.43
N ALA A 106 12.63 -5.14 -9.26
CA ALA A 106 11.19 -5.33 -9.27
C ALA A 106 10.50 -4.52 -8.16
N LYS A 107 11.05 -4.53 -6.94
CA LYS A 107 10.54 -3.73 -5.81
C LYS A 107 10.48 -2.25 -6.18
N ASN A 108 11.58 -1.66 -6.65
CA ASN A 108 11.64 -0.23 -6.90
C ASN A 108 10.61 0.19 -7.97
N THR A 109 10.57 -0.54 -9.08
CA THR A 109 9.61 -0.28 -10.16
C THR A 109 8.16 -0.47 -9.70
N LEU A 110 7.87 -1.51 -8.92
CA LEU A 110 6.50 -1.79 -8.47
C LEU A 110 6.05 -0.84 -7.37
N PHE A 111 6.97 -0.32 -6.55
CA PHE A 111 6.63 0.67 -5.53
C PHE A 111 6.18 1.99 -6.15
N GLU A 112 6.88 2.46 -7.18
CA GLU A 112 6.50 3.67 -7.92
C GLU A 112 5.12 3.52 -8.55
N LYS A 113 4.86 2.38 -9.20
CA LYS A 113 3.55 2.07 -9.80
C LYS A 113 2.43 1.99 -8.76
N TRP A 114 2.65 1.26 -7.67
CA TRP A 114 1.69 1.15 -6.57
C TRP A 114 1.38 2.52 -5.97
N ALA A 115 2.39 3.37 -5.78
CA ALA A 115 2.20 4.72 -5.28
C ALA A 115 1.40 5.60 -6.26
N GLU A 116 1.70 5.52 -7.55
CA GLU A 116 0.96 6.22 -8.61
C GLU A 116 -0.51 5.78 -8.67
N GLU A 117 -0.79 4.47 -8.63
CA GLU A 117 -2.15 3.91 -8.62
C GLU A 117 -2.99 4.39 -7.42
N LYS A 118 -2.32 4.73 -6.30
CA LYS A 118 -2.95 5.20 -5.06
C LYS A 118 -2.94 6.73 -4.93
N ASP A 119 -2.48 7.47 -5.94
CA ASP A 119 -2.30 8.93 -5.94
C ASP A 119 -1.38 9.44 -4.81
N TYR A 120 -0.36 8.66 -4.46
CA TYR A 120 0.68 9.04 -3.51
C TYR A 120 1.82 9.80 -4.19
N LYS A 121 2.16 10.97 -3.63
CA LYS A 121 3.35 11.74 -4.04
C LYS A 121 4.56 11.29 -3.23
N ILE A 122 5.44 10.52 -3.86
CA ILE A 122 6.64 9.96 -3.22
C ILE A 122 7.93 10.63 -3.69
N ASP A 123 8.93 10.65 -2.81
CA ASP A 123 10.34 10.88 -3.14
C ASP A 123 11.02 9.51 -3.29
N ALA A 124 11.32 9.11 -4.52
CA ALA A 124 11.89 7.80 -4.85
C ALA A 124 13.24 7.52 -4.14
N GLN A 125 13.94 8.54 -3.65
CA GLN A 125 15.20 8.35 -2.93
C GLN A 125 15.03 8.12 -1.43
N LYS A 126 13.86 8.45 -0.86
CA LYS A 126 13.63 8.45 0.59
C LYS A 126 12.48 7.55 1.03
N ASP A 127 11.46 7.45 0.19
CA ASP A 127 10.17 6.89 0.58
C ASP A 127 10.03 5.41 0.21
N ILE A 128 10.88 4.92 -0.69
CA ILE A 128 10.90 3.51 -1.09
C ILE A 128 11.46 2.67 0.06
N PRO A 129 10.75 1.65 0.56
CA PRO A 129 11.23 0.81 1.64
C PRO A 129 12.43 -0.02 1.21
N GLU A 130 13.35 -0.30 2.13
CA GLU A 130 14.51 -1.16 1.86
C GLU A 130 14.08 -2.64 1.75
N LEU A 131 14.78 -3.41 0.91
CA LEU A 131 14.52 -4.84 0.72
C LEU A 131 15.30 -5.71 1.72
N LEU A 132 14.61 -6.64 2.37
CA LEU A 132 15.22 -7.74 3.14
C LEU A 132 14.93 -9.08 2.47
N VAL A 133 15.95 -9.93 2.34
CA VAL A 133 15.81 -11.26 1.70
C VAL A 133 16.15 -12.34 2.70
N TYR A 134 15.19 -13.23 2.93
CA TYR A 134 15.27 -14.34 3.86
C TYR A 134 15.04 -15.66 3.13
N VAL A 135 15.40 -16.76 3.79
CA VAL A 135 14.93 -18.10 3.43
C VAL A 135 13.86 -18.57 4.40
N SER A 136 13.07 -19.55 3.95
CA SER A 136 11.93 -20.09 4.70
C SER A 136 12.31 -21.19 5.69
N ASP A 137 13.56 -21.19 6.16
CA ASP A 137 13.98 -22.11 7.22
C ASP A 137 13.38 -21.69 8.56
N LYS A 138 13.45 -22.60 9.54
CA LYS A 138 12.90 -22.38 10.89
C LYS A 138 13.39 -21.06 11.51
N ASP A 139 14.64 -20.72 11.25
CA ASP A 139 15.33 -19.55 11.82
C ASP A 139 15.07 -18.27 11.03
N LYS A 140 14.39 -18.35 9.87
CA LYS A 140 14.21 -17.25 8.91
C LYS A 140 15.55 -16.59 8.60
N THR A 141 16.52 -17.38 8.19
CA THR A 141 17.89 -16.93 7.94
C THR A 141 17.89 -15.83 6.88
N GLN A 142 18.49 -14.69 7.22
CA GLN A 142 18.64 -13.57 6.29
C GLN A 142 19.82 -13.82 5.36
N ILE A 143 19.59 -13.79 4.05
CA ILE A 143 20.62 -14.02 3.03
C ILE A 143 21.08 -12.73 2.35
N ALA A 144 20.28 -11.65 2.41
CA ALA A 144 20.67 -10.34 1.92
C ALA A 144 19.88 -9.19 2.56
N SER A 145 20.44 -7.99 2.45
CA SER A 145 19.76 -6.73 2.78
C SER A 145 20.11 -5.65 1.76
N GLU A 146 19.16 -4.81 1.40
CA GLU A 146 19.44 -3.56 0.73
C GLU A 146 20.12 -2.58 1.70
N HIS A 147 21.05 -1.78 1.18
CA HIS A 147 21.55 -0.60 1.85
C HIS A 147 21.85 0.48 0.81
N LYS A 148 21.14 1.61 0.88
CA LYS A 148 21.30 2.74 -0.06
C LYS A 148 21.20 2.30 -1.53
N GLY A 149 20.17 1.51 -1.87
CA GLY A 149 19.92 1.05 -3.24
C GLY A 149 20.86 -0.05 -3.74
N LYS A 150 21.64 -0.71 -2.87
CA LYS A 150 22.53 -1.82 -3.24
C LYS A 150 22.29 -3.04 -2.36
N MET A 151 22.25 -4.24 -2.95
CA MET A 151 22.14 -5.48 -2.19
C MET A 151 23.48 -5.87 -1.57
N LYS A 152 23.49 -6.08 -0.26
CA LYS A 152 24.56 -6.74 0.49
C LYS A 152 24.17 -8.20 0.69
N ILE A 153 25.01 -9.11 0.21
CA ILE A 153 24.82 -10.56 0.37
C ILE A 153 25.52 -11.03 1.63
N PHE A 154 24.86 -11.90 2.39
CA PHE A 154 25.44 -12.54 3.55
C PHE A 154 25.97 -13.92 3.17
N ASN A 155 27.25 -14.15 3.47
CA ASN A 155 27.85 -15.47 3.32
C ASN A 155 27.51 -16.31 4.55
N ILE A 156 26.52 -17.17 4.39
CA ILE A 156 26.09 -18.12 5.42
C ILE A 156 26.83 -19.42 5.13
N LYS A 157 27.67 -19.82 6.09
CA LYS A 157 28.39 -21.09 6.07
C LYS A 157 27.53 -22.21 6.63
#